data_AF-A0A1E4THM5-F1
#
_entry.id   AF-A0A1E4THM5-F1
#
_cell.length_a   1.000
_cell.length_b   1.000
_cell.length_c   1.000
_cell.angle_alpha   90.00
_cell.angle_beta   90.00
_cell.angle_gamma   90.00
#
_symmetry.space_group_name_H-M   'P 1'
#
loop_
_entity.id
_entity.type
_entity.pdbx_description
1 polymer ?
#
loop_
_entity_poly.entity_id
_entity_poly.type
_entity_poly.pdbx_seq_one_letter_code
_entity_poly.pdbx_strand_id
1 'polypeptide(L)'
;MNGNYPEEEFTPAQFKDPYAKYDDPQLRRNFGDYMPENAELYDFWSPEMSNVDMKKGGRDLAIFVASILGFTGLCYTVFAPERPAVKRSYPDGLYKELGGYSDGSDKSDIMAAREA
;
A
#
# COMPACT_ATOMS: atom_id res chain seq x y z
N MET A 1 -18.35 14.15 24.79
CA MET A 1 -19.26 15.01 25.58
C MET A 1 -18.90 16.43 25.18
N ASN A 2 -19.70 17.01 24.29
CA ASN A 2 -19.27 18.14 23.46
C ASN A 2 -19.44 19.50 24.14
N GLY A 3 -19.48 19.57 25.48
CA GLY A 3 -19.39 20.82 26.24
C GLY A 3 -20.43 21.90 25.89
N ASN A 4 -21.61 21.52 25.38
CA ASN A 4 -22.64 22.40 24.80
C ASN A 4 -22.23 23.11 23.50
N TYR A 5 -21.21 22.61 22.80
CA TYR A 5 -20.92 23.01 21.43
C TYR A 5 -22.08 22.59 20.51
N PRO A 6 -22.51 23.43 19.56
CA PRO A 6 -23.60 23.08 18.66
C PRO A 6 -23.25 21.80 17.88
N GLU A 7 -24.22 20.94 17.63
CA GLU A 7 -24.08 19.80 16.71
C GLU A 7 -24.96 20.08 15.50
N GLU A 8 -24.37 20.62 14.44
CA GLU A 8 -25.06 20.91 13.18
C GLU A 8 -24.61 19.95 12.08
N GLU A 9 -25.47 19.76 11.08
CA GLU A 9 -25.11 19.01 9.88
C GLU A 9 -23.95 19.70 9.15
N PHE A 10 -22.87 18.97 8.99
CA PHE A 10 -21.66 19.46 8.33
C PHE A 10 -21.41 18.70 7.04
N THR A 11 -21.18 19.45 5.96
CA THR A 11 -20.75 18.90 4.67
C THR A 11 -19.25 19.14 4.49
N PRO A 12 -18.44 18.09 4.25
CA PRO A 12 -17.01 18.22 3.99
C PRO A 12 -16.73 19.20 2.86
N ALA A 13 -15.65 19.98 2.98
CA ALA A 13 -15.30 21.03 2.03
C ALA A 13 -15.23 20.48 0.59
N GLN A 14 -14.73 19.25 0.43
CA GLN A 14 -14.60 18.59 -0.87
C GLN A 14 -15.93 18.45 -1.64
N PHE A 15 -17.06 18.28 -0.94
CA PHE A 15 -18.38 18.10 -1.55
C PHE A 15 -19.18 19.39 -1.72
N LYS A 16 -18.67 20.52 -1.21
CA LYS A 16 -19.28 21.83 -1.43
C LYS A 16 -19.12 22.28 -2.89
N ASP A 17 -20.05 23.10 -3.38
CA ASP A 17 -20.08 23.61 -4.75
C ASP A 17 -18.78 24.37 -5.11
N PRO A 18 -17.95 23.89 -6.06
CA PRO A 18 -16.71 24.57 -6.41
C PRO A 18 -16.90 25.91 -7.12
N TYR A 19 -18.11 26.23 -7.60
CA TYR A 19 -18.40 27.46 -8.35
C TYR A 19 -19.09 28.55 -7.53
N ALA A 20 -19.44 28.27 -6.28
CA ALA A 20 -19.99 29.26 -5.37
C ALA A 20 -18.92 30.30 -4.95
N LYS A 21 -19.37 31.51 -4.60
CA LYS A 21 -18.49 32.55 -4.07
C LYS A 21 -18.37 32.39 -2.55
N TYR A 22 -17.17 32.06 -2.12
CA TYR A 22 -16.82 31.94 -0.70
C TYR A 22 -15.95 33.10 -0.25
N ASP A 23 -16.03 33.46 1.03
CA ASP A 23 -15.08 34.39 1.64
C ASP A 23 -13.65 33.81 1.64
N ASP A 24 -13.54 32.51 1.89
CA ASP A 24 -12.35 31.70 1.65
C ASP A 24 -12.61 30.68 0.52
N PRO A 25 -12.21 30.99 -0.73
CA PRO A 25 -12.38 30.09 -1.86
C PRO A 25 -11.60 28.78 -1.75
N GLN A 26 -10.47 28.77 -1.04
CA GLN A 26 -9.62 27.58 -0.93
C GLN A 26 -10.25 26.53 -0.01
N LEU A 27 -10.79 26.98 1.13
CA LEU A 27 -11.47 26.09 2.08
C LEU A 27 -12.98 25.94 1.81
N ARG A 28 -13.49 26.65 0.79
CA ARG A 28 -14.93 26.72 0.47
C ARG A 28 -15.77 27.05 1.71
N ARG A 29 -15.41 28.15 2.37
CA ARG A 29 -15.99 28.57 3.67
C ARG A 29 -16.30 30.06 3.70
N ASN A 30 -17.35 30.43 4.42
CA ASN A 30 -17.75 31.81 4.67
C ASN A 30 -17.51 32.22 6.12
N PHE A 31 -17.46 33.51 6.38
CA PHE A 31 -17.45 34.03 7.74
C PHE A 31 -18.78 33.75 8.44
N GLY A 32 -18.71 33.28 9.68
CA GLY A 32 -19.90 32.96 10.48
C GLY A 32 -20.49 31.57 10.21
N ASP A 33 -19.94 30.79 9.27
CA ASP A 33 -20.28 29.38 9.11
C ASP A 33 -19.99 28.61 10.40
N TYR A 34 -20.87 27.68 10.75
CA TYR A 34 -20.63 26.71 11.82
C TYR A 34 -19.38 25.88 11.50
N MET A 35 -18.55 25.66 12.53
CA MET A 35 -17.35 24.85 12.46
C MET A 35 -17.58 23.60 13.31
N PRO A 36 -17.55 22.38 12.77
CA PRO A 36 -17.66 21.19 13.62
C PRO A 36 -16.39 21.01 14.47
N GLU A 37 -16.52 20.34 15.61
CA GLU A 37 -15.40 20.08 16.53
C GLU A 37 -14.23 19.33 15.89
N ASN A 38 -14.53 18.53 14.86
CA ASN A 38 -13.62 17.68 14.11
C ASN A 38 -13.40 18.20 12.68
N ALA A 39 -13.50 19.51 12.46
CA ALA A 39 -13.36 20.15 11.16
C ALA A 39 -12.05 19.77 10.45
N GLU A 40 -10.97 19.54 11.20
CA GLU A 40 -9.66 19.13 10.67
C GLU A 40 -9.67 17.78 9.93
N LEU A 41 -10.68 16.94 10.17
CA LEU A 41 -10.86 15.65 9.48
C LEU A 41 -11.61 15.79 8.15
N TYR A 42 -12.26 16.93 7.91
CA TYR A 42 -13.16 17.13 6.77
C TYR A 42 -12.92 18.45 6.01
N ASP A 43 -11.81 19.13 6.31
CA ASP A 43 -11.37 20.31 5.61
C ASP A 43 -10.76 19.94 4.25
N PHE A 44 -10.50 20.93 3.41
CA PHE A 44 -9.88 20.71 2.10
C PHE A 44 -8.46 20.12 2.18
N TRP A 45 -7.81 20.27 3.33
CA TRP A 45 -6.49 19.69 3.61
C TRP A 45 -6.54 18.26 4.17
N SER A 46 -7.73 17.77 4.48
CA SER A 46 -7.92 16.41 4.95
C SER A 46 -7.78 15.40 3.79
N PRO A 47 -7.60 14.10 4.09
CA PRO A 47 -7.59 13.07 3.06
C PRO A 47 -8.85 13.13 2.20
N GLU A 48 -8.68 12.88 0.90
CA GLU A 48 -9.78 12.89 -0.06
C GLU A 48 -10.84 11.83 0.30
N MET A 49 -12.10 12.23 0.28
CA MET A 49 -13.25 11.37 0.47
C MET A 49 -13.73 10.82 -0.87
N SER A 50 -13.86 9.50 -0.94
CA SER A 50 -14.34 8.82 -2.14
C SER A 50 -15.86 8.86 -2.24
N ASN A 51 -16.37 9.08 -3.45
CA ASN A 51 -17.79 8.87 -3.79
C ASN A 51 -18.20 7.39 -3.83
N VAL A 52 -17.23 6.47 -3.70
CA VAL A 52 -17.46 5.02 -3.71
C VAL A 52 -17.62 4.52 -2.28
N ASP A 53 -18.60 3.65 -2.07
CA ASP A 53 -18.75 2.96 -0.79
C ASP A 53 -17.50 2.15 -0.43
N MET A 54 -17.01 2.33 0.80
CA MET A 54 -15.76 1.73 1.29
C MET A 54 -15.78 0.20 1.17
N LYS A 55 -16.92 -0.44 1.47
CA LYS A 55 -17.04 -1.91 1.41
C LYS A 55 -16.98 -2.40 -0.02
N LYS A 56 -17.64 -1.69 -0.94
CA LYS A 56 -17.55 -1.98 -2.37
C LYS A 56 -16.11 -1.83 -2.88
N GLY A 57 -15.45 -0.71 -2.59
CA GLY A 57 -14.07 -0.45 -3.03
C GLY A 57 -13.10 -1.52 -2.53
N GLY A 58 -13.16 -1.86 -1.23
CA GLY A 58 -12.33 -2.92 -0.65
C GLY A 58 -12.58 -4.30 -1.26
N ARG A 59 -13.86 -4.64 -1.50
CA ARG A 59 -14.22 -5.90 -2.15
C ARG A 59 -13.69 -5.99 -3.58
N ASP A 60 -13.88 -4.94 -4.37
CA ASP A 60 -13.50 -4.92 -5.77
C ASP A 60 -11.96 -4.99 -5.91
N LEU A 61 -11.22 -4.30 -5.03
CA LEU A 61 -9.76 -4.43 -4.94
C LEU A 61 -9.31 -5.84 -4.56
N ALA A 62 -9.96 -6.46 -3.57
CA ALA A 62 -9.63 -7.81 -3.14
C ALA A 62 -9.87 -8.83 -4.27
N ILE A 63 -10.99 -8.72 -4.99
CA ILE A 63 -11.29 -9.57 -6.15
C ILE A 63 -10.23 -9.38 -7.24
N PHE A 64 -9.86 -8.14 -7.54
CA PHE A 64 -8.83 -7.85 -8.54
C PHE A 64 -7.50 -8.52 -8.19
N VAL A 65 -6.98 -8.28 -6.99
CA VAL A 65 -5.71 -8.86 -6.53
C VAL A 65 -5.77 -10.38 -6.50
N ALA A 66 -6.84 -10.96 -5.93
CA ALA A 66 -7.03 -12.40 -5.85
C ALA A 66 -7.11 -13.04 -7.23
N SER A 67 -7.78 -12.40 -8.19
CA SER A 67 -7.89 -12.91 -9.56
C SER A 67 -6.55 -12.96 -10.28
N ILE A 68 -5.73 -11.90 -10.16
CA ILE A 68 -4.42 -11.84 -10.81
C ILE A 68 -3.46 -12.83 -10.17
N LEU A 69 -3.34 -12.81 -8.84
CA LEU A 69 -2.42 -13.70 -8.13
C LEU A 69 -2.87 -15.16 -8.24
N GLY A 70 -4.17 -15.42 -8.13
CA GLY A 70 -4.74 -16.76 -8.29
C GLY A 70 -4.53 -17.31 -9.69
N PHE A 71 -4.82 -16.53 -10.72
CA PHE A 71 -4.62 -16.95 -12.11
C PHE A 71 -3.14 -17.16 -12.43
N THR A 72 -2.27 -16.21 -12.05
CA THR A 72 -0.83 -16.32 -12.29
C THR A 72 -0.23 -17.51 -11.54
N GLY A 73 -0.63 -17.72 -10.28
CA GLY A 73 -0.21 -18.87 -9.48
C GLY A 73 -0.67 -20.19 -10.10
N LEU A 74 -1.89 -20.25 -10.64
CA LEU A 74 -2.40 -21.42 -11.35
C LEU A 74 -1.60 -21.69 -12.63
N CYS A 75 -1.35 -20.65 -13.45
CA CYS A 75 -0.49 -20.75 -14.63
C CYS A 75 0.89 -21.29 -14.30
N TYR A 76 1.52 -20.79 -13.24
CA TYR A 76 2.86 -21.19 -12.83
C TYR A 76 2.91 -22.63 -12.27
N THR A 77 1.90 -23.05 -11.53
CA THR A 77 1.92 -24.35 -10.82
C THR A 77 1.42 -25.51 -11.68
N VAL A 78 0.44 -25.27 -12.54
CA VAL A 78 -0.22 -26.32 -13.33
C VAL A 78 0.27 -26.34 -14.78
N PHE A 79 0.56 -25.17 -15.36
CA PHE A 79 0.79 -25.03 -16.80
C PHE A 79 2.22 -24.65 -17.16
N ALA A 80 3.11 -24.45 -16.18
CA ALA A 80 4.50 -24.13 -16.46
C ALA A 80 5.19 -25.34 -17.14
N PRO A 81 5.81 -25.15 -18.32
CA PRO A 81 6.53 -26.22 -18.97
C PRO A 81 7.76 -26.61 -18.16
N GLU A 82 8.10 -27.89 -18.20
CA GLU A 82 9.40 -28.33 -17.69
C GLU A 82 10.52 -27.67 -18.48
N ARG A 83 11.58 -27.25 -17.79
CA ARG A 83 12.70 -26.58 -18.46
C ARG A 83 13.38 -27.58 -19.39
N PRO A 84 13.49 -27.31 -20.71
CA PRO A 84 14.05 -28.26 -21.67
C PRO A 84 15.57 -28.41 -21.54
N ALA A 85 16.21 -27.67 -20.65
CA ALA A 85 17.65 -27.68 -20.43
C ALA A 85 17.96 -27.88 -18.94
N VAL A 86 18.97 -28.71 -18.68
CA VAL A 86 19.57 -28.83 -17.35
C VAL A 86 20.13 -27.49 -16.90
N LYS A 87 20.07 -27.23 -15.59
CA LYS A 87 20.72 -26.05 -15.02
C LYS A 87 22.21 -26.11 -15.35
N ARG A 88 22.78 -24.98 -15.78
CA ARG A 88 24.22 -24.89 -16.06
C ARG A 88 25.00 -25.26 -14.80
N SER A 89 25.79 -26.32 -14.90
CA SER A 89 26.78 -26.68 -13.88
C SER A 89 28.12 -26.04 -14.21
N TYR A 90 28.89 -25.77 -13.17
CA TYR A 90 30.25 -25.30 -13.29
C TYR A 90 31.17 -26.20 -12.44
N PRO A 91 32.44 -26.39 -12.83
CA PRO A 91 33.42 -27.06 -11.99
C PRO A 91 33.47 -26.39 -10.61
N ASP A 92 33.31 -27.19 -9.55
CA ASP A 92 33.24 -26.75 -8.14
C ASP A 92 32.26 -25.59 -7.87
N GLY A 93 31.24 -25.39 -8.73
CA GLY A 93 30.26 -24.31 -8.61
C GLY A 93 30.85 -22.90 -8.75
N LEU A 94 32.09 -22.75 -9.25
CA LEU A 94 32.89 -21.53 -9.16
C LEU A 94 33.07 -21.04 -7.71
N TYR A 95 33.12 -21.96 -6.74
CA TYR A 95 33.15 -21.61 -5.32
C TYR A 95 34.26 -20.61 -4.99
N LYS A 96 35.49 -20.88 -5.44
CA LYS A 96 36.65 -20.00 -5.20
C LYS A 96 36.55 -18.69 -5.97
N GLU A 97 36.07 -18.73 -7.20
CA GLU A 97 35.93 -17.58 -8.09
C GLU A 97 34.82 -16.62 -7.64
N LEU A 98 33.78 -17.13 -6.95
CA LEU A 98 32.71 -16.36 -6.33
C LEU A 98 33.03 -15.91 -4.90
N GLY A 99 34.28 -16.11 -4.45
CA GLY A 99 34.76 -15.65 -3.14
C GLY A 99 34.43 -16.58 -1.97
N GLY A 100 34.26 -17.87 -2.26
CA GLY A 100 34.29 -18.94 -1.27
C GLY A 100 35.69 -19.13 -0.67
N TYR A 101 35.75 -19.56 0.58
CA TYR A 101 37.00 -19.68 1.32
C TYR A 101 37.82 -20.89 0.89
N SER A 102 39.15 -20.81 1.05
CA SER A 102 40.08 -21.80 0.50
C SER A 102 39.97 -23.21 1.09
N ASP A 103 39.26 -23.37 2.20
CA ASP A 103 39.07 -24.64 2.92
C ASP A 103 37.75 -25.36 2.58
N GLY A 104 36.92 -24.79 1.69
CA GLY A 104 35.63 -25.34 1.32
C GLY A 104 34.53 -25.13 2.37
N SER A 105 34.78 -24.35 3.42
CA SER A 105 33.76 -23.99 4.42
C SER A 105 32.87 -22.86 3.90
N ASP A 106 31.55 -23.02 3.99
CA ASP A 106 30.59 -22.03 3.53
C ASP A 106 30.63 -20.78 4.41
N LYS A 107 30.19 -19.62 3.89
CA LYS A 107 30.17 -18.35 4.65
C LYS A 107 29.40 -18.47 5.97
N SER A 108 28.38 -19.31 6.04
CA SER A 108 27.63 -19.60 7.26
C SER A 108 28.47 -20.30 8.33
N ASP A 109 29.33 -21.22 7.92
CA ASP A 109 30.07 -22.10 8.81
C ASP A 109 31.23 -21.34 9.48
N ILE A 110 31.86 -20.42 8.73
CA ILE A 110 32.92 -19.55 9.27
C ILE A 110 32.35 -18.48 10.20
N MET A 111 31.17 -17.93 9.90
CA MET A 111 30.51 -16.97 10.79
C MET A 111 30.08 -17.64 12.10
N ALA A 112 29.57 -18.87 12.03
CA ALA A 112 29.27 -19.68 13.22
C ALA A 112 30.54 -20.02 14.02
N ALA A 113 31.67 -20.31 13.37
CA ALA A 113 32.95 -20.57 14.04
C ALA A 113 33.61 -19.31 14.63
N ARG A 114 33.21 -18.11 14.20
CA ARG A 114 33.68 -16.82 14.76
C ARG A 114 32.88 -16.38 15.99
N GLU A 115 31.65 -16.87 16.13
CA GLU A 115 30.76 -16.54 17.25
C GLU A 115 30.85 -17.55 18.41
N ALA A 116 31.62 -18.64 18.25
CA ALA A 116 31.97 -19.62 19.28
C ALA A 116 33.32 -19.32 19.94
#